data_AF-A0A3R8IWQ1-F1
#
_entry.id   AF-A0A3R8IWQ1-F1
#
_cell.length_a   1.000
_cell.length_b   1.000
_cell.length_c   1.000
_cell.angle_alpha   90.00
_cell.angle_beta   90.00
_cell.angle_gamma   90.00
#
_symmetry.space_group_name_H-M   'P 1'
#
loop_
_entity.id
_entity.type
_entity.pdbx_description
1 polymer ?
#
loop_
_entity_poly.entity_id
_entity_poly.type
_entity_poly.pdbx_seq_one_letter_code
_entity_poly.pdbx_strand_id
1 'polypeptide(L)' 'MRPPALLALRLLALTGLLLSLWALLANLAQSYDTFNPSYAAYYWKQQLLRPTLGLAISLLVLLLARPLSRWISRE' A
#
# COMPACT_ATOMS: atom_id res chain seq x y z
N MET A 1 9.25 15.88 -21.79
CA MET A 1 9.09 16.11 -20.33
C MET A 1 8.10 15.09 -19.78
N ARG A 2 8.36 14.42 -18.65
CA ARG A 2 7.35 13.54 -18.03
C ARG A 2 6.22 14.46 -17.52
N PRO A 3 4.93 14.16 -17.78
CA PRO A 3 3.85 15.02 -17.32
C PRO A 3 3.90 15.11 -15.79
N PRO A 4 3.77 16.31 -15.20
CA PRO A 4 3.89 16.52 -13.76
C PRO A 4 2.92 15.64 -12.95
N ALA A 5 1.74 15.35 -13.52
CA ALA A 5 0.75 14.44 -12.94
C ALA A 5 1.26 12.99 -12.79
N LEU A 6 1.99 12.46 -13.77
CA LEU A 6 2.55 11.11 -13.69
C LEU A 6 3.60 10.99 -12.58
N LEU A 7 4.41 12.03 -12.41
CA LEU A 7 5.44 12.05 -11.37
C LEU A 7 4.82 12.16 -9.97
N ALA A 8 3.80 13.01 -9.81
CA ALA A 8 3.03 13.13 -8.58
C ALA A 8 2.33 11.81 -8.20
N LEU A 9 1.65 11.15 -9.14
CA LEU A 9 0.99 9.85 -8.90
C LEU A 9 1.99 8.76 -8.49
N ARG A 10 3.17 8.72 -9.13
CA ARG A 10 4.21 7.76 -8.77
C ARG A 10 4.76 8.01 -7.38
N LEU A 11 5.02 9.26 -7.03
CA LEU A 11 5.50 9.61 -5.69
C LEU A 11 4.47 9.26 -4.62
N LEU A 12 3.20 9.59 -4.85
CA LEU A 12 2.10 9.26 -3.94
C LEU A 12 1.91 7.74 -3.78
N ALA A 13 2.01 6.99 -4.87
CA ALA A 13 1.97 5.53 -4.81
C ALA A 13 3.19 4.93 -4.09
N LEU A 14 4.39 5.48 -4.30
CA LEU A 14 5.59 5.05 -3.61
C LEU A 14 5.54 5.35 -2.11
N THR A 15 5.06 6.53 -1.70
CA THR A 15 4.87 6.84 -0.28
C THR A 15 3.82 5.96 0.35
N GLY A 16 2.69 5.72 -0.34
CA GLY A 16 1.67 4.76 0.10
C GLY A 16 2.21 3.34 0.26
N LEU A 17 3.06 2.88 -0.67
CA LEU A 17 3.75 1.59 -0.58
C LEU A 17 4.64 1.51 0.65
N LEU A 18 5.51 2.51 0.84
CA LEU A 18 6.46 2.52 1.96
C LEU A 18 5.74 2.54 3.31
N LEU A 19 4.70 3.38 3.45
CA LEU A 19 3.91 3.45 4.68
C LEU A 19 3.17 2.14 4.97
N SER A 20 2.56 1.55 3.93
CA SER A 20 1.82 0.29 4.09
C SER A 20 2.77 -0.89 4.39
N LEU A 21 3.95 -0.91 3.77
CA LEU A 21 4.99 -1.90 4.04
C LEU A 21 5.51 -1.76 5.48
N TRP A 22 5.81 -0.53 5.90
CA TRP A 22 6.23 -0.25 7.26
C TRP A 22 5.18 -0.69 8.28
N ALA A 23 3.91 -0.34 8.06
CA ALA A 23 2.81 -0.77 8.93
C ALA A 23 2.67 -2.29 8.98
N LEU A 24 2.86 -2.99 7.86
CA LEU A 24 2.85 -4.44 7.81
C LEU A 24 3.98 -5.04 8.66
N LEU A 25 5.20 -4.52 8.51
CA LEU A 25 6.36 -4.97 9.29
C LEU A 25 6.21 -4.66 10.78
N ALA A 26 5.71 -3.48 11.12
CA ALA A 26 5.45 -3.10 12.50
C ALA A 26 4.39 -4.01 13.16
N ASN A 27 3.31 -4.34 12.44
CA ASN A 27 2.28 -5.23 12.93
C ASN A 27 2.77 -6.68 13.08
N LEU A 28 3.63 -7.15 12.16
CA LEU A 28 4.29 -8.45 12.29
C LEU A 28 5.25 -8.49 13.48
N ALA A 29 6.05 -7.44 13.68
CA ALA A 29 6.97 -7.34 14.81
C ALA A 29 6.22 -7.31 16.15
N GLN A 30 5.11 -6.57 16.25
CA GLN A 30 4.26 -6.56 17.45
C GLN A 30 3.55 -7.90 17.69
N SER A 31 3.12 -8.56 16.62
CA SER A 31 2.50 -9.88 16.71
C SER A 31 3.50 -10.96 17.11
N TYR A 32 4.80 -10.84 16.77
CA TYR A 32 5.79 -11.90 16.97
C TYR A 32 5.87 -12.38 18.43
N ASP A 33 5.91 -11.45 19.39
CA ASP A 33 6.02 -11.79 20.81
C ASP A 33 4.69 -12.22 21.44
N THR A 34 3.55 -11.88 20.82
CA THR A 34 2.19 -12.12 21.36
C THR A 34 1.38 -13.12 20.54
N PHE A 35 2.01 -13.79 19.58
CA PHE A 35 1.32 -14.62 18.60
C PHE A 35 0.75 -15.88 19.26
N ASN A 36 -0.57 -15.99 19.27
CA ASN A 36 -1.28 -17.21 19.61
C ASN A 36 -1.92 -17.81 18.34
N PRO A 37 -1.54 -19.03 17.91
CA PRO A 37 -2.03 -19.63 16.68
C PRO A 37 -3.55 -19.82 16.64
N SER A 38 -4.19 -19.98 17.80
CA SER A 38 -5.65 -20.08 17.93
C SER A 38 -6.39 -18.81 17.47
N TYR A 39 -5.70 -17.67 17.42
CA TYR A 39 -6.24 -16.37 17.01
C TYR A 39 -5.68 -15.89 15.67
N ALA A 40 -4.99 -16.74 14.90
CA ALA A 40 -4.32 -16.35 13.66
C ALA A 40 -5.25 -15.63 12.67
N ALA A 41 -6.49 -16.10 12.50
CA ALA A 41 -7.47 -15.46 11.63
C ALA A 41 -7.93 -14.07 12.14
N TYR A 42 -7.96 -13.88 13.46
CA TYR A 42 -8.29 -12.59 14.09
C TYR A 42 -7.16 -11.59 13.89
N TYR A 43 -5.90 -11.99 14.14
CA TYR A 43 -4.71 -11.18 13.88
C TYR A 43 -4.60 -10.81 12.40
N TRP A 44 -4.87 -11.75 11.49
CA TRP A 44 -4.87 -11.51 10.05
C TRP A 44 -5.86 -10.39 9.66
N LYS A 45 -7.11 -10.49 10.13
CA LYS A 45 -8.15 -9.50 9.80
C LYS A 45 -7.89 -8.13 10.43
N GLN A 46 -7.45 -8.09 11.68
CA GLN A 46 -7.27 -6.81 12.38
C GLN A 46 -5.97 -6.10 12.02
N GLN A 47 -4.87 -6.84 11.95
CA GLN A 47 -3.54 -6.24 11.87
C GLN A 47 -2.96 -6.27 10.47
N LEU A 48 -3.28 -7.29 9.66
CA LEU A 48 -2.61 -7.48 8.37
C LEU A 48 -3.47 -7.05 7.18
N LEU A 49 -4.80 -7.06 7.30
CA LEU A 49 -5.72 -6.71 6.21
C LEU A 49 -5.57 -5.26 5.73
N ARG A 50 -5.52 -4.29 6.65
CA ARG A 50 -5.38 -2.87 6.30
C ARG A 50 -4.06 -2.57 5.57
N PRO A 51 -2.89 -2.96 6.09
CA PRO A 51 -1.64 -2.69 5.39
C PRO A 51 -1.51 -3.49 4.08
N THR A 52 -2.06 -4.70 3.99
CA THR A 52 -2.08 -5.45 2.70
C THR A 52 -2.97 -4.77 1.65
N LEU A 53 -4.15 -4.26 2.04
CA LEU A 53 -4.98 -3.45 1.14
C LEU A 53 -4.27 -2.15 0.73
N GLY A 54 -3.59 -1.47 1.66
CA GLY A 54 -2.79 -0.29 1.36
C GLY A 54 -1.67 -0.56 0.35
N LEU A 55 -0.96 -1.69 0.51
CA LEU A 55 0.04 -2.16 -0.47
C LEU A 55 -0.58 -2.44 -1.83
N ALA A 56 -1.70 -3.17 -1.87
CA ALA A 56 -2.38 -3.52 -3.12
C ALA A 56 -2.86 -2.27 -3.88
N ILE A 57 -3.49 -1.33 -3.19
CA ILE A 57 -3.96 -0.07 -3.78
C ILE A 57 -2.76 0.73 -4.30
N SER A 58 -1.70 0.87 -3.50
CA SER A 58 -0.53 1.65 -3.90
C SER A 58 0.20 1.03 -5.10
N LEU A 59 0.30 -0.30 -5.16
CA LEU A 59 0.80 -1.02 -6.34
C LEU A 59 -0.09 -0.79 -7.57
N LEU A 60 -1.41 -0.89 -7.42
CA LEU A 60 -2.37 -0.63 -8.50
C LEU A 60 -2.23 0.79 -9.03
N VAL A 61 -2.12 1.80 -8.15
CA VAL A 61 -1.90 3.20 -8.56
C VAL A 61 -0.57 3.33 -9.30
N LEU A 62 0.49 2.63 -8.88
CA LEU A 62 1.80 2.68 -9.55
C LEU A 62 1.76 2.04 -10.95
N LEU A 63 1.09 0.89 -11.09
CA LEU A 63 0.89 0.17 -12.36
C LEU A 63 0.02 0.98 -13.33
N LEU A 64 -1.06 1.57 -12.80
CA LEU A 64 -2.01 2.37 -13.56
C LEU A 64 -1.62 3.85 -13.63
N ALA A 65 -0.45 4.26 -13.11
CA ALA A 65 -0.06 5.67 -13.04
C ALA A 65 -0.05 6.34 -14.42
N ARG A 66 0.31 5.59 -15.47
CA ARG A 66 0.30 6.08 -16.86
C ARG A 66 -1.12 6.36 -17.37
N PRO A 67 -2.06 5.39 -17.40
CA PRO A 67 -3.43 5.66 -17.81
C PRO A 67 -4.14 6.66 -16.89
N LEU A 68 -3.90 6.61 -15.57
CA LEU A 68 -4.44 7.60 -14.62
C LEU A 68 -3.93 9.00 -14.92
N SER A 69 -2.64 9.17 -15.21
CA SER A 69 -2.10 10.48 -15.57
C SER A 69 -2.75 11.04 -16.82
N ARG A 70 -2.98 10.22 -17.86
CA ARG A 70 -3.65 10.68 -19.09
C ARG A 70 -5.10 11.08 -18.81
N TRP A 71 -5.82 10.23 -18.08
CA TRP A 71 -7.21 10.50 -17.69
C TRP A 71 -7.36 11.78 -16.85
N ILE A 72 -6.49 12.00 -15.86
CA ILE A 72 -6.48 13.20 -15.01
C ILE A 72 -6.09 14.45 -15.80
N SER A 73 -5.09 14.33 -16.68
CA SER A 73 -4.66 15.42 -17.54
C SER A 73 -5.63 15.72 -18.69
N ARG A 74 -6.69 14.91 -18.87
CA ARG A 74 -7.63 14.98 -20.00
C ARG A 74 -6.92 14.95 -21.37
N GLU A 75 -5.84 14.16 -21.45
CA GLU A 75 -5.11 13.84 -22.69
C GLU A 75 -5.64 12.54 -23.33
#